data_AF-A0A1G8HFL6-F1
#
_entry.id   AF-A0A1G8HFL6-F1
#
_cell.length_a   1.000
_cell.length_b   1.000
_cell.length_c   1.000
_cell.angle_alpha   90.00
_cell.angle_beta   90.00
_cell.angle_gamma   90.00
#
_symmetry.space_group_name_H-M   'P 1'
#
loop_
_entity.id
_entity.type
_entity.pdbx_description
1 polymer ?
#
loop_
_entity_poly.entity_id
_entity_poly.type
_entity_poly.pdbx_seq_one_letter_code
_entity_poly.pdbx_strand_id
1 'polypeptide(L)'
;MAEREESLKLLQANVNPEATVGEDRGCDVDKHVKAVRSLGMIPHMAAQCKGSTMPDDICQSEGYATSLKIRKRIEEVLGWIKTVGGMRKLKLVRRNKISGQLRFIAAIYDLVCIGSLTGGWTGSRT
;
A
#
# COMPACT_ATOMS: atom_id res chain seq x y z
N MET A 1 -2.82 1.86 -19.51
CA MET A 1 -2.30 3.16 -20.00
C MET A 1 -2.99 4.30 -19.25
N ALA A 2 -4.33 4.41 -19.30
CA ALA A 2 -5.08 5.46 -18.61
C ALA A 2 -4.77 5.61 -17.10
N GLU A 3 -4.71 4.52 -16.33
CA GLU A 3 -4.46 4.61 -14.88
C GLU A 3 -3.11 5.23 -14.52
N ARG A 4 -2.06 5.00 -15.33
CA ARG A 4 -0.70 5.51 -15.07
C ARG A 4 -0.59 7.00 -15.38
N GLU A 5 -1.26 7.44 -16.44
CA GLU A 5 -1.36 8.86 -16.81
C GLU A 5 -2.12 9.65 -15.75
N GLU A 6 -3.23 9.09 -15.23
CA GLU A 6 -3.95 9.70 -14.11
C GLU A 6 -3.11 9.72 -12.83
N SER A 7 -2.37 8.65 -12.54
CA SER A 7 -1.43 8.65 -11.40
C SER A 7 -0.42 9.79 -11.51
N LEU A 8 0.20 9.98 -12.68
CA LEU A 8 1.15 11.09 -12.90
C LEU A 8 0.51 12.46 -12.68
N LYS A 9 -0.72 12.67 -13.14
CA LYS A 9 -1.45 13.93 -12.88
C LYS A 9 -1.67 14.15 -11.39
N LEU A 10 -2.09 13.10 -10.67
CA LEU A 10 -2.30 13.19 -9.22
C LEU A 10 -1.00 13.46 -8.46
N LEU A 11 0.09 12.81 -8.85
CA LEU A 11 1.42 13.03 -8.28
C LEU A 11 1.87 14.47 -8.50
N GLN A 12 1.77 14.98 -9.73
CA GLN A 12 2.15 16.35 -10.05
C GLN A 12 1.34 17.39 -9.27
N ALA A 13 0.06 17.13 -9.02
CA ALA A 13 -0.82 18.08 -8.34
C ALA A 13 -0.71 18.04 -6.81
N ASN A 14 -0.33 16.91 -6.20
CA ASN A 14 -0.50 16.68 -4.76
C ASN A 14 0.79 16.28 -4.03
N VAL A 15 1.87 15.99 -4.74
CA VAL A 15 3.07 15.42 -4.14
C VAL A 15 4.26 16.33 -4.40
N ASN A 16 5.03 16.58 -3.34
CA ASN A 16 6.25 17.37 -3.45
C ASN A 16 7.31 16.62 -4.28
N PRO A 17 8.11 17.35 -5.08
CA PRO A 17 9.40 16.84 -5.53
C PRO A 17 10.21 16.34 -4.33
N GLU A 18 11.03 15.30 -4.50
CA GLU A 18 11.77 14.56 -3.46
C GLU A 18 10.96 13.52 -2.66
N ALA A 19 9.63 13.54 -2.75
CA ALA A 19 8.81 12.53 -2.08
C ALA A 19 8.99 11.15 -2.72
N THR A 20 8.74 10.14 -1.88
CA THR A 20 8.76 8.75 -2.29
C THR A 20 7.39 8.29 -2.76
N VAL A 21 7.31 7.72 -3.96
CA VAL A 21 6.03 7.31 -4.57
C VAL A 21 5.94 5.80 -4.59
N GLY A 22 5.15 5.25 -3.68
CA GLY A 22 4.81 3.84 -3.73
C GLY A 22 3.75 3.58 -4.80
N GLU A 23 3.98 2.65 -5.72
CA GLU A 23 2.94 2.14 -6.64
C GLU A 23 2.98 0.62 -6.82
N ASP A 24 1.88 0.07 -7.32
CA ASP A 24 1.75 -1.35 -7.65
C ASP A 24 2.81 -1.78 -8.69
N ARG A 25 3.10 -3.08 -8.70
CA ARG A 25 3.89 -3.77 -9.73
C ARG A 25 3.36 -3.54 -11.14
N GLY A 26 2.06 -3.34 -11.33
CA GLY A 26 1.49 -2.96 -12.61
C GLY A 26 2.02 -1.63 -13.17
N CYS A 27 2.65 -0.80 -12.34
CA CYS A 27 3.23 0.48 -12.73
C CYS A 27 4.72 0.43 -13.05
N ASP A 28 5.40 -0.69 -12.77
CA ASP A 28 6.80 -0.93 -13.16
C ASP A 28 6.91 -1.09 -14.68
N VAL A 29 6.98 0.06 -15.36
CA VAL A 29 7.11 0.20 -16.81
C VAL A 29 8.05 1.37 -17.07
N ASP A 30 9.05 1.17 -17.93
CA ASP A 30 10.07 2.16 -18.30
C ASP A 30 9.56 3.60 -18.43
N LYS A 31 8.52 3.80 -19.26
CA LYS A 31 7.95 5.11 -19.52
C LYS A 31 7.42 5.78 -18.26
N HIS A 32 6.82 5.00 -17.37
CA HIS A 32 6.21 5.50 -16.14
C HIS A 32 7.26 5.79 -15.07
N VAL A 33 8.22 4.89 -14.88
CA VAL A 33 9.36 5.08 -13.97
C VAL A 33 10.13 6.36 -14.34
N LYS A 34 10.41 6.57 -15.64
CA LYS A 34 11.05 7.79 -16.13
C LYS A 34 10.20 9.04 -15.89
N ALA A 35 8.89 8.96 -16.11
CA ALA A 35 7.99 10.08 -15.88
C ALA A 35 7.95 10.48 -14.39
N VAL A 36 7.86 9.53 -13.46
CA VAL A 36 7.90 9.81 -12.01
C VAL A 36 9.23 10.45 -11.60
N ARG A 37 10.36 9.98 -12.15
CA ARG A 37 11.67 10.61 -11.91
C ARG A 37 11.77 12.01 -12.49
N SER A 38 11.15 12.28 -13.64
CA SER A 38 11.14 13.63 -14.23
C SER A 38 10.37 14.64 -13.38
N LEU A 39 9.43 14.17 -12.55
CA LEU A 39 8.75 14.99 -11.55
C LEU A 39 9.59 15.21 -10.28
N GLY A 40 10.83 14.70 -10.23
CA GLY A 40 11.73 14.81 -9.09
C GLY A 40 11.42 13.85 -7.94
N MET A 41 10.57 12.84 -8.15
CA MET A 41 10.14 11.90 -7.12
C MET A 41 10.93 10.58 -7.18
N ILE A 42 11.00 9.87 -6.05
CA ILE A 42 11.68 8.58 -5.93
C ILE A 42 10.64 7.44 -6.08
N PRO A 43 10.66 6.67 -7.16
CA PRO A 43 9.67 5.60 -7.37
C PRO A 43 9.97 4.42 -6.44
N HIS A 44 9.10 4.12 -5.47
CA HIS A 44 9.09 2.87 -4.69
C HIS A 44 8.02 1.92 -5.22
N MET A 45 8.08 1.60 -6.51
CA MET A 45 7.14 0.68 -7.15
C MET A 45 7.60 -0.76 -6.93
N ALA A 46 6.66 -1.69 -6.72
CA ALA A 46 7.03 -3.09 -6.55
C ALA A 46 7.62 -3.66 -7.86
N ALA A 47 8.90 -4.04 -7.85
CA ALA A 47 9.56 -4.60 -9.03
C ALA A 47 8.84 -5.84 -9.61
N GLN A 48 8.81 -5.94 -10.93
CA GLN A 48 8.35 -7.13 -11.65
C GLN A 48 9.34 -8.29 -11.50
N CYS A 49 8.81 -9.51 -11.44
CA CYS A 49 9.64 -10.71 -11.30
C CYS A 49 10.48 -11.01 -12.56
N LYS A 50 10.10 -10.47 -13.73
CA LYS A 50 10.82 -10.60 -15.00
C LYS A 50 10.76 -9.27 -15.73
N GLY A 51 11.90 -8.76 -16.18
CA GLY A 51 11.95 -7.52 -16.98
C GLY A 51 11.59 -6.25 -16.22
N SER A 52 11.84 -6.22 -14.90
CA SER A 52 11.66 -5.01 -14.08
C SER A 52 12.44 -3.84 -14.66
N THR A 53 11.80 -2.67 -14.70
CA THR A 53 12.47 -1.41 -15.08
C THR A 53 12.85 -0.56 -13.88
N MET A 54 12.60 -1.06 -12.67
CA MET A 54 13.02 -0.38 -11.46
C MET A 54 14.55 -0.22 -11.40
N PRO A 55 15.05 0.98 -11.07
CA PRO A 55 16.48 1.20 -10.92
C PRO A 55 17.09 0.38 -9.77
N ASP A 56 18.28 -0.16 -10.00
CA ASP A 56 19.00 -1.01 -9.03
C ASP A 56 19.37 -0.25 -7.76
N ASP A 57 19.74 1.03 -7.87
CA ASP A 57 20.08 1.90 -6.75
C ASP A 57 18.92 2.07 -5.76
N ILE A 58 17.70 2.20 -6.29
CA ILE A 58 16.49 2.27 -5.46
C ILE A 58 16.18 0.90 -4.87
N CYS A 59 16.24 -0.16 -5.68
CA CYS A 59 15.91 -1.52 -5.22
C CYS A 59 16.83 -2.01 -4.10
N GLN A 60 18.08 -1.55 -4.08
CA GLN A 60 19.06 -1.88 -3.04
C GLN A 60 18.94 -1.01 -1.79
N SER A 61 18.16 0.08 -1.84
CA SER A 61 18.00 0.98 -0.70
C SER A 61 17.18 0.34 0.43
N GLU A 62 17.57 0.61 1.67
CA GLU A 62 16.80 0.17 2.86
C GLU A 62 15.40 0.80 2.90
N GLY A 63 15.27 2.03 2.40
CA GLY A 63 14.00 2.74 2.30
C GLY A 63 13.00 2.02 1.40
N TYR A 64 13.46 1.47 0.27
CA TYR A 64 12.64 0.68 -0.64
C TYR A 64 12.14 -0.60 0.01
N ALA A 65 13.05 -1.37 0.64
CA ALA A 65 12.69 -2.59 1.34
C ALA A 65 11.68 -2.33 2.48
N THR A 66 11.84 -1.22 3.21
CA THR A 66 10.93 -0.81 4.28
C THR A 66 9.57 -0.41 3.74
N SER A 67 9.53 0.35 2.63
CA SER A 67 8.30 0.78 1.98
C SER A 67 7.45 -0.41 1.53
N LEU A 68 8.07 -1.42 0.90
CA LEU A 68 7.36 -2.64 0.49
C LEU A 68 6.81 -3.43 1.68
N LYS A 69 7.58 -3.57 2.76
CA LYS A 69 7.12 -4.26 3.99
C LYS A 69 5.92 -3.54 4.62
N ILE A 70 5.99 -2.21 4.76
CA ILE A 70 4.90 -1.42 5.34
C ILE A 70 3.64 -1.51 4.48
N ARG A 71 3.78 -1.39 3.15
CA ARG A 71 2.64 -1.54 2.24
C ARG A 71 1.99 -2.91 2.40
N LYS A 72 2.77 -3.98 2.44
CA LYS A 72 2.24 -5.33 2.59
C LYS A 72 1.44 -5.51 3.89
N ARG A 73 1.95 -4.96 5.01
CA ARG A 73 1.24 -4.96 6.30
C ARG A 73 -0.09 -4.21 6.23
N ILE A 74 -0.11 -3.04 5.59
CA ILE A 74 -1.35 -2.27 5.42
C ILE A 74 -2.36 -3.06 4.57
N GLU A 75 -1.90 -3.68 3.48
CA GLU A 75 -2.75 -4.50 2.61
C GLU A 75 -3.34 -5.72 3.34
N GLU A 76 -2.57 -6.35 4.23
CA GLU A 76 -3.06 -7.45 5.08
C GLU A 76 -4.17 -6.99 6.02
N VAL A 77 -3.98 -5.87 6.71
CA VAL A 77 -5.01 -5.29 7.58
C VAL A 77 -6.26 -4.97 6.78
N LEU A 78 -6.12 -4.28 5.64
CA LEU A 78 -7.25 -3.93 4.79
C LEU A 78 -7.95 -5.16 4.20
N GLY A 79 -7.18 -6.22 3.89
CA GLY A 79 -7.69 -7.52 3.49
C GLY A 79 -8.52 -8.14 4.60
N TRP A 80 -7.97 -8.24 5.81
CA TRP A 80 -8.63 -8.79 6.99
C TRP A 80 -9.91 -8.03 7.36
N ILE A 81 -9.88 -6.70 7.33
CA ILE A 81 -11.06 -5.84 7.58
C ILE A 81 -12.19 -6.17 6.59
N LYS A 82 -11.84 -6.41 5.31
CA LYS A 82 -12.83 -6.75 4.28
C LYS A 82 -13.38 -8.16 4.46
N THR A 83 -12.52 -9.15 4.73
CA THR A 83 -12.88 -10.58 4.75
C THR A 83 -13.41 -11.04 6.11
N VAL A 84 -12.68 -10.76 7.19
CA VAL A 84 -13.02 -11.17 8.56
C VAL A 84 -13.82 -10.08 9.28
N GLY A 85 -13.44 -8.82 9.11
CA GLY A 85 -14.16 -7.67 9.68
C GLY A 85 -15.52 -7.39 9.03
N GLY A 86 -15.88 -8.09 7.94
CA GLY A 86 -17.19 -7.99 7.30
C GLY A 86 -17.43 -6.69 6.50
N MET A 87 -16.38 -5.90 6.20
CA MET A 87 -16.54 -4.61 5.51
C MET A 87 -16.72 -4.72 3.99
N ARG A 88 -16.57 -5.91 3.38
CA ARG A 88 -16.65 -6.07 1.92
C ARG A 88 -18.01 -5.72 1.31
N LYS A 89 -19.11 -5.95 2.04
CA LYS A 89 -20.50 -5.66 1.60
C LYS A 89 -21.30 -4.99 2.72
N LEU A 90 -20.75 -3.93 3.30
CA LEU A 90 -21.33 -3.24 4.44
C LEU A 90 -22.70 -2.61 4.07
N LYS A 91 -23.75 -2.94 4.85
CA LYS A 91 -25.13 -2.45 4.63
C LYS A 91 -25.46 -1.17 5.41
N LEU A 92 -24.46 -0.38 5.79
CA LEU A 92 -24.65 0.86 6.55
C LEU A 92 -24.70 2.07 5.61
N VAL A 93 -25.80 2.80 5.65
CA VAL A 93 -25.99 4.04 4.89
C VAL A 93 -25.86 5.21 5.85
N ARG A 94 -24.64 5.78 5.93
CA ARG A 94 -24.24 7.09 6.52
C ARG A 94 -22.76 7.07 6.88
N ARG A 95 -22.02 8.15 6.60
CA ARG A 95 -20.58 8.28 6.91
C ARG A 95 -20.27 8.00 8.39
N ASN A 96 -21.08 8.53 9.32
CA ASN A 96 -20.87 8.32 10.75
C ASN A 96 -20.97 6.83 11.13
N LYS A 97 -21.97 6.11 10.60
CA LYS A 97 -22.15 4.68 10.84
C LYS A 97 -20.99 3.85 10.27
N ILE A 98 -20.58 4.14 9.04
CA ILE A 98 -19.44 3.47 8.38
C ILE A 98 -18.15 3.73 9.16
N SER A 99 -17.90 4.97 9.58
CA SER A 99 -16.70 5.32 10.34
C SER A 99 -16.69 4.68 11.73
N GLY A 100 -17.84 4.56 12.39
CA GLY A 100 -17.97 3.83 13.66
C GLY A 100 -17.63 2.35 13.50
N GLN A 101 -18.20 1.70 12.48
CA GLN A 101 -17.90 0.29 12.18
C GLN A 101 -16.42 0.07 11.87
N LEU A 102 -15.82 0.93 11.04
CA LEU A 102 -14.41 0.84 10.69
C LEU A 102 -13.51 0.95 11.93
N ARG A 103 -13.76 1.94 12.82
CA ARG A 103 -12.99 2.10 14.06
C ARG A 103 -13.13 0.90 14.98
N PHE A 104 -14.35 0.37 15.12
CA PHE A 104 -14.60 -0.81 15.94
C PHE A 104 -13.81 -2.03 15.43
N ILE A 105 -13.84 -2.28 14.12
CA ILE A 105 -13.08 -3.40 13.52
C ILE A 105 -11.58 -3.17 13.62
N ALA A 106 -11.09 -1.94 13.42
CA ALA A 106 -9.68 -1.63 13.59
C ALA A 106 -9.20 -1.93 15.02
N ALA A 107 -9.98 -1.56 16.04
CA ALA A 107 -9.67 -1.88 17.43
C ALA A 107 -9.65 -3.41 17.69
N ILE A 108 -10.56 -4.17 17.06
CA ILE A 108 -10.54 -5.64 17.14
C ILE A 108 -9.28 -6.20 16.48
N TYR A 109 -8.87 -5.66 15.33
CA TYR A 109 -7.64 -6.08 14.66
C TYR A 109 -6.42 -5.85 15.56
N ASP A 110 -6.33 -4.70 16.23
CA ASP A 110 -5.26 -4.41 17.18
C ASP A 110 -5.23 -5.43 18.34
N LEU A 111 -6.39 -5.79 18.90
CA LEU A 111 -6.50 -6.82 19.95
C LEU A 111 -6.02 -8.19 19.46
N VAL A 112 -6.40 -8.57 18.25
CA VAL A 112 -5.98 -9.83 17.60
C VAL A 112 -4.46 -9.84 17.39
N CYS A 113 -3.88 -8.73 16.95
CA CYS A 113 -2.42 -8.58 16.80
C CYS A 113 -1.70 -8.66 18.16
N ILE A 114 -2.21 -8.01 19.21
CA ILE A 114 -1.63 -8.12 20.56
C ILE A 114 -1.65 -9.57 21.04
N GLY A 115 -2.72 -10.32 20.77
CA GLY A 115 -2.81 -11.75 21.09
C GLY A 115 -1.76 -12.62 20.37
N SER A 116 -1.28 -12.21 19.18
CA SER A 116 -0.17 -12.90 18.50
C SER A 116 1.21 -12.63 19.10
N LEU A 117 1.36 -11.59 19.92
CA LEU A 117 2.63 -11.26 20.58
C LEU A 117 2.94 -12.22 21.74
N THR A 118 1.91 -12.71 22.43
CA THR A 118 2.04 -13.63 23.57
C THR A 118 2.19 -15.10 23.15
N GLY A 119 2.25 -15.39 21.85
CA GLY A 119 2.40 -16.76 21.32
C GLY A 119 1.11 -17.58 21.29
N GLY A 120 -0.03 -17.02 21.72
CA GLY A 120 -1.33 -17.72 21.70
C GLY A 120 -1.98 -17.81 20.31
N TRP A 121 -1.50 -17.04 19.33
CA TRP A 121 -2.07 -17.01 17.98
C TRP A 121 -0.97 -16.93 16.91
N THR A 122 -0.86 -17.96 16.06
CA THR A 122 0.17 -18.10 15.01
C THR A 122 -0.30 -17.69 13.60
N GLY A 123 -1.55 -17.22 13.46
CA GLY A 123 -2.22 -17.07 12.16
C GLY A 123 -1.88 -15.82 11.32
N SER A 124 -1.03 -14.90 11.81
CA SER A 124 -0.72 -13.63 11.14
C SER A 124 0.70 -13.52 10.57
N ARG A 125 1.54 -14.56 10.73
CA ARG A 125 2.89 -14.62 10.14
C ARG A 125 2.92 -15.64 9.00
N THR A 126 2.42 -15.24 7.84
CA THR A 126 2.70 -15.90 6.55
C THR A 126 3.22 -14.88 5.57
#